data_AF-A0A838F5V2-F1
#
_entry.id   AF-A0A838F5V2-F1
#
_cell.length_a   1.000
_cell.length_b   1.000
_cell.length_c   1.000
_cell.angle_alpha   90.00
_cell.angle_beta   90.00
_cell.angle_gamma   90.00
#
_symmetry.space_group_name_H-M   'P 1'
#
loop_
_entity.id
_entity.type
_entity.pdbx_description
1 polymer ?
#
loop_
_entity_poly.entity_id
_entity_poly.type
_entity_poly.pdbx_seq_one_letter_code
_entity_poly.pdbx_strand_id
1 'polypeptide(L)' 'MDKEALLPNSTKKIWAVGGGKGGVGKSLVSANVAICLALMGNKVVAVDLDLGGANLHTCLGLPI' A
#
# COMPACT_ATOMS: atom_id res chain seq x y z
N MET A 1 8.86 11.27 -32.64
CA MET A 1 9.93 11.30 -31.62
C MET A 1 9.26 10.89 -30.33
N ASP A 2 9.44 9.62 -30.00
CA ASP A 2 8.51 8.86 -29.19
C ASP A 2 8.81 9.09 -27.71
N LYS A 3 7.81 9.58 -26.97
CA LYS A 3 7.93 9.91 -25.53
C LYS A 3 8.19 8.68 -24.63
N GLU A 4 8.14 7.48 -25.19
CA GLU A 4 8.39 6.20 -24.52
C GLU A 4 9.87 6.01 -24.10
N ALA A 5 10.82 6.65 -24.80
CA ALA A 5 12.25 6.42 -24.56
C ALA A 5 12.87 7.22 -23.39
N LEU A 6 12.08 8.04 -22.66
CA LEU A 6 12.56 8.98 -21.64
C LEU A 6 12.12 8.64 -20.20
N LEU A 7 11.31 7.61 -19.99
CA LEU A 7 10.96 7.19 -18.64
C LEU A 7 11.95 6.10 -18.21
N PRO A 8 12.90 6.39 -17.29
CA PRO A 8 13.78 5.35 -16.76
C PRO A 8 12.92 4.20 -16.27
N ASN A 9 13.29 2.95 -16.59
CA ASN A 9 12.63 1.73 -16.15
C ASN A 9 12.13 1.92 -14.70
N SER A 10 10.83 2.21 -14.57
CA SER A 10 10.22 2.50 -13.28
C SER A 10 10.10 1.17 -12.55
N THR A 11 11.17 0.77 -11.86
CA THR A 11 11.17 -0.45 -11.07
C THR A 11 10.13 -0.30 -9.98
N LYS A 12 9.03 -1.04 -10.13
CA LYS A 12 7.96 -1.08 -9.14
C LYS A 12 8.52 -1.66 -7.84
N LYS A 13 8.29 -0.98 -6.72
CA LYS A 13 8.70 -1.44 -5.39
C LYS A 13 7.52 -2.14 -4.72
N ILE A 14 7.77 -3.30 -4.11
CA ILE A 14 6.78 -4.08 -3.35
C ILE A 14 7.26 -4.17 -1.91
N TRP A 15 6.46 -3.70 -0.96
CA TRP A 15 6.75 -3.76 0.47
C TRP A 15 5.75 -4.68 1.16
N ALA A 16 6.25 -5.73 1.81
CA ALA A 16 5.42 -6.63 2.61
C ALA A 16 5.44 -6.18 4.07
N VAL A 17 4.27 -5.97 4.65
CA VAL A 17 4.10 -5.60 6.07
C VAL A 17 3.54 -6.80 6.81
N GLY A 18 4.35 -7.38 7.70
CA GLY A 18 4.01 -8.55 8.51
C GLY A 18 4.07 -8.28 10.01
N GLY A 19 3.70 -9.27 10.82
CA GLY A 19 3.81 -9.20 12.28
C GLY A 19 3.43 -10.53 12.95
N GLY A 20 3.98 -10.79 14.14
CA GLY A 20 3.89 -12.09 14.81
C GLY A 20 2.56 -12.38 15.55
N LYS A 21 1.64 -11.42 15.64
CA LYS A 21 0.35 -11.57 16.33
C LYS A 21 -0.75 -10.72 15.67
N GLY A 22 -2.01 -11.07 15.93
CA GLY A 22 -3.16 -10.20 15.68
C GLY A 22 -3.12 -8.93 16.54
N GLY A 23 -3.65 -7.82 16.03
CA GLY A 23 -3.76 -6.56 16.78
C GLY A 23 -2.49 -5.72 16.90
N VAL A 24 -1.34 -6.15 16.35
CA VAL A 24 -0.07 -5.39 16.43
C VAL A 24 -0.02 -4.13 15.54
N GLY A 25 -1.12 -3.77 14.89
CA GLY A 25 -1.21 -2.56 14.06
C GLY A 25 -0.77 -2.69 12.60
N LYS A 26 -0.66 -3.91 12.05
CA LYS A 26 -0.23 -4.15 10.66
C LYS A 26 -1.02 -3.31 9.63
N SER A 27 -2.35 -3.41 9.65
CA SER A 27 -3.22 -2.69 8.71
C SER A 27 -3.13 -1.17 8.89
N LEU A 28 -2.99 -0.69 10.13
CA LEU A 28 -2.80 0.72 10.43
C LEU A 28 -1.51 1.26 9.81
N VAL A 29 -0.39 0.54 9.96
CA VAL A 29 0.89 0.91 9.36
C VAL A 29 0.81 0.86 7.84
N SER A 30 0.26 -0.22 7.26
CA SER A 30 0.10 -0.36 5.80
C SER A 30 -0.73 0.78 5.20
N ALA A 31 -1.85 1.15 5.82
CA ALA A 31 -2.70 2.24 5.37
C ALA A 31 -1.96 3.59 5.39
N ASN A 32 -1.34 3.93 6.51
CA ASN A 32 -0.66 5.23 6.66
C ASN A 32 0.57 5.36 5.76
N VAL A 33 1.36 4.28 5.60
CA VAL A 33 2.49 4.28 4.66
C VAL A 33 1.99 4.47 3.22
N ALA A 34 0.92 3.80 2.83
CA ALA A 34 0.33 3.96 1.51
C ALA A 34 -0.18 5.40 1.27
N ILE A 35 -0.88 5.97 2.25
CA ILE A 35 -1.37 7.35 2.21
C ILE A 35 -0.19 8.33 2.10
N CYS A 36 0.83 8.20 2.95
CA CYS A 36 2.01 9.08 2.90
C CYS A 36 2.72 9.01 1.55
N LEU A 37 2.95 7.81 1.00
CA LEU A 37 3.56 7.65 -0.31
C LEU A 37 2.71 8.27 -1.44
N ALA A 38 1.39 8.13 -1.37
CA ALA A 38 0.46 8.75 -2.31
C ALA A 38 0.48 10.28 -2.20
N LEU A 39 0.50 10.84 -0.99
CA LEU A 39 0.63 12.29 -0.73
C LEU A 39 1.97 12.84 -1.24
N MET A 40 3.03 12.03 -1.28
CA MET A 40 4.31 12.38 -1.89
C MET A 40 4.31 12.27 -3.43
N GLY A 41 3.16 12.00 -4.05
CA GLY A 41 3.01 11.93 -5.51
C GLY A 41 3.34 10.58 -6.14
N ASN A 42 3.55 9.52 -5.34
CA ASN A 42 3.79 8.19 -5.88
C ASN A 42 2.47 7.52 -6.30
N LYS A 43 2.52 6.69 -7.35
CA LYS A 43 1.43 5.75 -7.66
C LYS A 43 1.51 4.55 -6.71
N VAL A 44 0.54 4.42 -5.83
CA VAL A 44 0.54 3.41 -4.77
C VAL A 44 -0.67 2.49 -4.90
N VAL A 45 -0.46 1.21 -4.65
CA VAL A 45 -1.51 0.21 -4.47
C VAL A 45 -1.33 -0.38 -3.08
N ALA A 46 -2.39 -0.32 -2.26
CA ALA A 46 -2.44 -0.99 -0.96
C ALA A 46 -3.27 -2.27 -1.10
N VAL A 47 -2.77 -3.39 -0.58
CA VAL A 47 -3.40 -4.71 -0.68
C VAL A 47 -3.54 -5.29 0.73
N ASP A 48 -4.75 -5.75 1.07
CA ASP A 48 -4.97 -6.54 2.28
C ASP A 48 -4.88 -8.02 1.92
N LEU A 49 -3.95 -8.74 2.57
CA LEU A 49 -3.77 -10.18 2.42
C LEU A 49 -4.18 -10.94 3.69
N ASP A 50 -4.77 -10.26 4.67
CA ASP A 50 -5.33 -10.90 5.87
C ASP A 50 -6.76 -11.38 5.57
N LEU A 51 -6.88 -12.57 4.99
CA LEU A 51 -8.19 -13.14 4.59
C LEU A 51 -9.10 -13.45 5.80
N GLY A 52 -8.54 -13.62 7.00
CA GLY A 52 -9.29 -13.95 8.22
C GLY A 52 -9.66 -12.73 9.07
N GLY A 53 -9.00 -11.60 8.86
CA GLY A 53 -9.14 -10.40 9.68
C GLY A 53 -8.86 -9.11 8.92
N ALA A 54 -9.33 -9.02 7.67
CA ALA A 54 -9.13 -7.86 6.81
C ALA A 54 -9.63 -6.58 7.51
N ASN A 55 -8.76 -5.58 7.58
CA ASN A 55 -9.02 -4.32 8.29
C ASN A 55 -8.51 -3.09 7.54
N LEU A 56 -7.86 -3.28 6.37
CA LEU A 56 -7.33 -2.17 5.59
C LEU A 56 -8.43 -1.22 5.11
N HIS A 57 -9.57 -1.75 4.68
CA HIS A 57 -10.73 -0.96 4.25
C HIS A 57 -11.22 -0.02 5.37
N THR A 58 -11.33 -0.53 6.61
CA THR A 58 -11.68 0.26 7.79
C THR A 58 -10.69 1.39 8.05
N CYS A 59 -9.38 1.13 7.96
CA CYS A 59 -8.35 2.16 8.13
C CYS A 59 -8.43 3.25 7.05
N LEU A 60 -8.94 2.92 5.86
CA LEU A 60 -9.11 3.84 4.75
C LEU A 60 -10.51 4.49 4.71
N GLY A 61 -11.41 4.15 5.65
CA GLY A 61 -12.77 4.68 5.68
C GLY A 61 -13.67 4.16 4.55
N LEU A 62 -13.38 2.96 4.03
CA LEU A 62 -14.14 2.34 2.95
C LEU A 62 -15.15 1.33 3.50
N PRO A 63 -16.35 1.19 2.89
CA PRO A 63 -17.28 0.12 3.21
C PRO A 63 -16.68 -1.24 2.85
N ILE A 64 -17.17 -2.29 3.52
CA ILE A 64 -16.89 -3.69 3.19
C ILE A 64 -17.75 -4.18 2.02
#